data_AF-A0AA43JYJ1-F1
#
_entry.id   AF-A0AA43JYJ1-F1
#
_cell.length_a   1.000
_cell.length_b   1.000
_cell.length_c   1.000
_cell.angle_alpha   90.00
_cell.angle_beta   90.00
_cell.angle_gamma   90.00
#
_symmetry.space_group_name_H-M   'P 1'
#
loop_
_entity.id
_entity.type
_entity.pdbx_description
1 polymer ?
#
loop_
_entity_poly.entity_id
_entity_poly.type
_entity_poly.pdbx_seq_one_letter_code
_entity_poly.pdbx_strand_id
1 'polypeptide(L)'
;MTNALFQPIQLGNIELKNRIVMPPMTRSRATQPGNSANDMMAAYYAQRASAGLIIAEGTQISPLGQGYAWTPGIYSDEQIAGWKKVTDAVHEKEGVIFAQLWHVGRVTHPDNIGGEQPISSSALKAENVKVFIDNGTDEPGFVDVVEPREMTKEDIKAVVEQYRQAALNAIEAGFDGIELHAANGYLINQFIDSEANNRTDEYGGSIENRLRFLGEVVEAMVEAIGADRVGVRLAPFTSLNGTVDATPVETYTAAAALLNLYKIVYLHIAEVDWDDAPETPKTFKSAVRNAYQGVLIYAGKYDSERGEKAVAEGITDMVGFGRPFVANPDLPARIQNGYPLAAHDPNTLFGGAEKGLIDYPEYAS
;
A
#
# COMPACT_ATOMS: atom_id res chain seq x y z
N MET A 1 -0.36 -33.03 -4.82
CA MET A 1 -0.90 -31.87 -5.55
C MET A 1 0.13 -30.77 -5.44
N THR A 2 0.44 -30.07 -6.53
CA THR A 2 1.40 -28.96 -6.50
C THR A 2 0.74 -27.79 -5.78
N ASN A 3 1.38 -27.27 -4.71
CA ASN A 3 0.81 -26.19 -3.92
C ASN A 3 0.56 -24.96 -4.79
N ALA A 4 -0.68 -24.46 -4.78
CA ALA A 4 -1.14 -23.39 -5.67
C ALA A 4 -0.35 -22.09 -5.48
N LEU A 5 0.17 -21.82 -4.27
CA LEU A 5 0.98 -20.62 -3.98
C LEU A 5 2.31 -20.60 -4.75
N PHE A 6 2.83 -21.74 -5.18
CA PHE A 6 4.12 -21.84 -5.88
C PHE A 6 3.98 -22.01 -7.40
N GLN A 7 2.77 -21.81 -7.94
CA GLN A 7 2.59 -21.73 -9.38
C GLN A 7 2.94 -20.33 -9.87
N PRO A 8 3.57 -20.19 -11.05
CA PRO A 8 3.79 -18.88 -11.64
C PRO A 8 2.45 -18.21 -12.01
N ILE A 9 2.50 -16.89 -12.20
CA ILE A 9 1.35 -16.10 -12.65
C ILE A 9 1.84 -14.92 -13.50
N GLN A 10 1.12 -14.63 -14.58
CA GLN A 10 1.37 -13.46 -15.40
C GLN A 10 0.78 -12.21 -14.73
N LEU A 11 1.62 -11.20 -14.49
CA LEU A 11 1.21 -9.87 -14.02
C LEU A 11 1.59 -8.84 -15.09
N GLY A 12 0.63 -8.43 -15.91
CA GLY A 12 0.89 -7.57 -17.06
C GLY A 12 1.87 -8.24 -18.01
N ASN A 13 3.04 -7.64 -18.20
CA ASN A 13 4.11 -8.16 -19.05
C ASN A 13 5.19 -8.98 -18.31
N ILE A 14 5.01 -9.23 -17.01
CA ILE A 14 5.99 -9.91 -16.15
C ILE A 14 5.43 -11.26 -15.68
N GLU A 15 6.18 -12.34 -15.84
CA GLU A 15 5.85 -13.63 -15.22
C GLU A 15 6.43 -13.69 -13.81
N LEU A 16 5.57 -13.77 -12.79
CA LEU A 16 5.96 -13.90 -11.40
C LEU A 16 6.22 -15.36 -11.06
N LYS A 17 7.27 -15.62 -10.28
CA LYS A 17 7.71 -16.97 -9.90
C LYS A 17 6.77 -17.73 -8.96
N ASN A 18 5.94 -17.02 -8.20
CA ASN A 18 4.97 -17.60 -7.27
C ASN A 18 3.85 -16.58 -6.96
N ARG A 19 2.83 -16.99 -6.20
CA ARG A 19 1.64 -16.20 -5.85
C ARG A 19 1.71 -15.60 -4.44
N ILE A 20 2.92 -15.51 -3.88
CA ILE A 20 3.19 -14.97 -2.55
C ILE A 20 3.64 -13.53 -2.70
N VAL A 21 2.92 -12.61 -2.07
CA VAL A 21 3.20 -11.17 -2.13
C VAL A 21 3.78 -10.72 -0.80
N MET A 22 4.84 -9.90 -0.84
CA MET A 22 5.23 -9.06 0.28
C MET A 22 4.41 -7.76 0.19
N PRO A 23 3.35 -7.60 1.00
CA PRO A 23 2.52 -6.42 0.95
C PRO A 23 3.28 -5.18 1.48
N PRO A 24 2.78 -3.97 1.21
CA PRO A 24 3.40 -2.73 1.66
C PRO A 24 3.38 -2.66 3.20
N MET A 25 4.54 -2.35 3.79
CA MET A 25 4.74 -2.28 5.24
C MET A 25 5.68 -1.14 5.58
N THR A 26 5.14 -0.02 6.05
CA THR A 26 5.93 1.12 6.55
C THR A 26 6.93 0.68 7.60
N ARG A 27 8.22 1.01 7.37
CA ARG A 27 9.30 0.73 8.32
C ARG A 27 9.90 2.00 8.89
N SER A 28 9.68 3.16 8.27
CA SER A 28 10.20 4.46 8.73
C SER A 28 11.72 4.43 8.97
N ARG A 29 12.45 4.02 7.93
CA ARG A 29 13.91 3.87 7.91
C ARG A 29 14.60 4.78 6.89
N ALA A 30 13.88 5.76 6.34
CA ALA A 30 14.43 6.66 5.33
C ALA A 30 15.49 7.58 5.95
N THR A 31 16.56 7.85 5.19
CA THR A 31 17.64 8.74 5.59
C THR A 31 17.14 10.15 5.85
N GLN A 32 17.65 10.76 6.93
CA GLN A 32 17.40 12.15 7.30
C GLN A 32 18.66 13.01 7.14
N PRO A 33 18.51 14.29 6.76
CA PRO A 33 17.28 14.91 6.22
C PRO A 33 16.98 14.37 4.81
N GLY A 34 15.75 14.60 4.32
CA GLY A 34 15.39 14.35 2.91
C GLY A 34 14.44 13.18 2.67
N ASN A 35 14.25 12.29 3.65
CA ASN A 35 13.36 11.13 3.54
C ASN A 35 13.70 10.24 2.33
N SER A 36 14.99 10.00 2.11
CA SER A 36 15.49 9.20 0.98
C SER A 36 15.60 7.72 1.35
N ALA A 37 15.18 6.82 0.46
CA ALA A 37 15.49 5.40 0.61
C ALA A 37 17.02 5.17 0.59
N ASN A 38 17.49 4.09 1.21
CA ASN A 38 18.92 3.91 1.50
C ASN A 38 19.39 2.44 1.44
N ASP A 39 20.67 2.22 1.76
CA ASP A 39 21.33 0.92 1.58
C ASP A 39 20.75 -0.17 2.51
N MET A 40 20.30 0.17 3.73
CA MET A 40 19.66 -0.81 4.62
C MET A 40 18.28 -1.23 4.10
N MET A 41 17.53 -0.31 3.51
CA MET A 41 16.26 -0.62 2.84
C MET A 41 16.50 -1.48 1.61
N ALA A 42 17.55 -1.22 0.83
CA ALA A 42 17.93 -2.05 -0.32
C ALA A 42 18.23 -3.49 0.12
N ALA A 43 19.04 -3.67 1.17
CA ALA A 43 19.30 -4.98 1.76
C ALA A 43 18.02 -5.66 2.27
N TYR A 44 17.13 -4.92 2.95
CA TYR A 44 15.86 -5.42 3.48
C TYR A 44 14.95 -6.00 2.40
N TYR A 45 14.75 -5.28 1.30
CA TYR A 45 13.91 -5.75 0.19
C TYR A 45 14.61 -6.87 -0.60
N ALA A 46 15.92 -6.78 -0.84
CA ALA A 46 16.68 -7.82 -1.53
C ALA A 46 16.66 -9.17 -0.79
N GLN A 47 16.72 -9.17 0.55
CA GLN A 47 16.54 -10.38 1.37
C GLN A 47 15.19 -11.07 1.14
N ARG A 48 14.17 -10.33 0.73
CA ARG A 48 12.78 -10.79 0.55
C ARG A 48 12.41 -10.98 -0.92
N ALA A 49 13.37 -10.85 -1.83
CA ALA A 49 13.17 -10.98 -3.27
C ALA A 49 12.68 -12.36 -3.71
N SER A 50 12.64 -13.37 -2.83
CA SER A 50 12.01 -14.67 -3.09
C SER A 50 10.47 -14.59 -3.22
N ALA A 51 9.85 -13.50 -2.77
CA ALA A 51 8.44 -13.19 -3.04
C ALA A 51 8.17 -13.19 -4.56
N GLY A 52 6.95 -13.56 -4.95
CA GLY A 52 6.50 -13.42 -6.34
C GLY A 52 6.39 -11.96 -6.74
N LEU A 53 5.88 -11.12 -5.83
CA LEU A 53 5.82 -9.66 -5.96
C LEU A 53 6.15 -9.01 -4.61
N ILE A 54 7.00 -7.99 -4.63
CA ILE A 54 7.20 -7.06 -3.53
C ILE A 54 6.41 -5.79 -3.85
N ILE A 55 5.67 -5.29 -2.87
CA ILE A 55 5.13 -3.94 -2.89
C ILE A 55 5.86 -3.17 -1.80
N ALA A 56 6.61 -2.14 -2.19
CA ALA A 56 7.37 -1.31 -1.28
C ALA A 56 6.45 -0.61 -0.27
N GLU A 57 7.00 -0.20 0.86
CA GLU A 57 6.29 0.64 1.82
C GLU A 57 5.71 1.90 1.18
N GLY A 58 4.63 2.43 1.78
CA GLY A 58 4.00 3.65 1.32
C GLY A 58 5.03 4.77 1.19
N THR A 59 5.14 5.32 -0.02
CA THR A 59 6.08 6.39 -0.35
C THR A 59 5.34 7.65 -0.76
N GLN A 60 5.57 8.73 -0.01
CA GLN A 60 4.79 9.96 -0.19
C GLN A 60 5.10 10.64 -1.52
N ILE A 61 4.04 11.03 -2.24
CA ILE A 61 4.12 11.66 -3.58
C ILE A 61 4.49 13.15 -3.55
N SER A 62 4.43 13.76 -2.36
CA SER A 62 4.73 15.17 -2.12
C SER A 62 5.01 15.40 -0.65
N PRO A 63 5.57 16.55 -0.25
CA PRO A 63 5.74 16.90 1.17
C PRO A 63 4.44 16.83 1.98
N LEU A 64 3.32 17.27 1.42
CA LEU A 64 2.00 17.22 2.09
C LEU A 64 1.42 15.79 2.17
N GLY A 65 1.96 14.85 1.40
CA GLY A 65 1.51 13.46 1.39
C GLY A 65 2.00 12.63 2.58
N GLN A 66 2.91 13.16 3.42
CA GLN A 66 3.55 12.43 4.52
C GLN A 66 2.67 12.36 5.77
N GLY A 67 2.51 11.16 6.34
CA GLY A 67 1.75 10.94 7.59
C GLY A 67 2.57 10.60 8.81
N TYR A 68 3.73 10.01 8.61
CA TYR A 68 4.54 9.41 9.66
C TYR A 68 6.00 9.80 9.46
N ALA A 69 6.74 9.95 10.56
CA ALA A 69 8.15 10.30 10.50
C ALA A 69 8.97 9.26 9.73
N TRP A 70 10.03 9.74 9.08
CA TRP A 70 11.08 8.91 8.46
C TRP A 70 10.59 7.93 7.38
N THR A 71 9.43 8.17 6.78
CA THR A 71 8.94 7.41 5.62
C THR A 71 9.58 7.94 4.33
N PRO A 72 9.93 7.08 3.37
CA PRO A 72 10.62 7.49 2.16
C PRO A 72 9.69 8.26 1.19
N GLY A 73 10.13 9.38 0.62
CA GLY A 73 9.41 10.08 -0.46
C GLY A 73 9.74 9.56 -1.86
N ILE A 74 9.05 10.08 -2.87
CA ILE A 74 9.33 9.81 -4.31
C ILE A 74 9.09 11.02 -5.22
N TYR A 75 9.46 12.21 -4.75
CA TYR A 75 9.22 13.48 -5.46
C TYR A 75 10.48 14.32 -5.70
N SER A 76 11.64 13.91 -5.18
CA SER A 76 12.94 14.57 -5.43
C SER A 76 13.94 13.62 -6.08
N ASP A 77 14.93 14.19 -6.77
CA ASP A 77 16.01 13.42 -7.41
C ASP A 77 16.77 12.53 -6.41
N GLU A 78 16.96 13.01 -5.18
CA GLU A 78 17.63 12.25 -4.12
C GLU A 78 16.82 11.02 -3.70
N GLN A 79 15.50 11.18 -3.58
CA GLN A 79 14.57 10.10 -3.25
C GLN A 79 14.51 9.06 -4.37
N ILE A 80 14.45 9.51 -5.62
CA ILE A 80 14.48 8.64 -6.82
C ILE A 80 15.78 7.84 -6.86
N ALA A 81 16.92 8.49 -6.65
CA ALA A 81 18.23 7.82 -6.60
C ALA A 81 18.32 6.81 -5.43
N GLY A 82 17.76 7.14 -4.27
CA GLY A 82 17.67 6.23 -3.13
C GLY A 82 16.85 4.99 -3.46
N TRP A 83 15.67 5.16 -4.07
CA TRP A 83 14.82 4.05 -4.50
C TRP A 83 15.48 3.21 -5.60
N LYS A 84 16.24 3.83 -6.50
CA LYS A 84 16.98 3.10 -7.53
C LYS A 84 17.96 2.08 -6.96
N LYS A 85 18.61 2.38 -5.83
CA LYS A 85 19.44 1.39 -5.14
C LYS A 85 18.64 0.17 -4.68
N VAL A 86 17.41 0.41 -4.21
CA VAL A 86 16.52 -0.64 -3.73
C VAL A 86 16.06 -1.53 -4.88
N THR A 87 15.59 -0.93 -5.98
CA THR A 87 15.12 -1.70 -7.15
C THR A 87 16.26 -2.48 -7.78
N ASP A 88 17.44 -1.86 -7.94
CA ASP A 88 18.63 -2.53 -8.47
C ASP A 88 19.00 -3.76 -7.61
N ALA A 89 19.01 -3.63 -6.28
CA ALA A 89 19.30 -4.75 -5.37
C ALA A 89 18.23 -5.87 -5.41
N VAL A 90 16.96 -5.53 -5.61
CA VAL A 90 15.87 -6.51 -5.77
C VAL A 90 15.97 -7.22 -7.12
N HIS A 91 16.26 -6.49 -8.19
CA HIS A 91 16.42 -7.02 -9.54
C HIS A 91 17.67 -7.91 -9.68
N GLU A 92 18.76 -7.60 -8.97
CA GLU A 92 19.94 -8.50 -8.84
C GLU A 92 19.59 -9.86 -8.23
N LYS A 93 18.48 -9.95 -7.50
CA LYS A 93 17.92 -11.19 -6.93
C LYS A 93 16.73 -11.73 -7.72
N GLU A 94 16.52 -11.23 -8.94
CA GLU A 94 15.40 -11.61 -9.82
C GLU A 94 14.03 -11.45 -9.12
N GLY A 95 13.92 -10.43 -8.27
CA GLY A 95 12.66 -10.01 -7.65
C GLY A 95 11.91 -9.04 -8.56
N VAL A 96 10.61 -8.88 -8.29
CA VAL A 96 9.74 -7.89 -8.93
C VAL A 96 9.22 -6.96 -7.83
N ILE A 97 9.31 -5.65 -8.04
CA ILE A 97 8.96 -4.66 -7.03
C ILE A 97 8.13 -3.50 -7.59
N PHE A 98 7.05 -3.18 -6.88
CA PHE A 98 6.16 -2.05 -7.18
C PHE A 98 6.27 -0.99 -6.08
N ALA A 99 6.23 0.30 -6.46
CA ALA A 99 6.20 1.40 -5.50
C ALA A 99 4.77 1.69 -5.04
N GLN A 100 4.50 1.69 -3.73
CA GLN A 100 3.19 2.12 -3.24
C GLN A 100 3.11 3.65 -3.12
N LEU A 101 2.43 4.30 -4.05
CA LEU A 101 2.24 5.74 -4.06
C LEU A 101 1.23 6.18 -3.00
N TRP A 102 1.64 7.11 -2.14
CA TRP A 102 0.93 7.40 -0.91
C TRP A 102 0.66 8.90 -0.72
N HIS A 103 -0.57 9.21 -0.32
CA HIS A 103 -0.95 10.50 0.24
C HIS A 103 -1.89 10.24 1.42
N VAL A 104 -1.49 10.63 2.61
CA VAL A 104 -2.23 10.27 3.84
C VAL A 104 -3.49 11.09 4.10
N GLY A 105 -3.58 12.28 3.50
CA GLY A 105 -4.71 13.17 3.70
C GLY A 105 -4.78 13.62 5.16
N ARG A 106 -5.93 13.42 5.82
CA ARG A 106 -6.10 13.81 7.24
C ARG A 106 -5.31 13.00 8.25
N VAL A 107 -4.73 11.85 7.87
CA VAL A 107 -4.00 10.96 8.78
C VAL A 107 -2.55 11.42 8.90
N THR A 108 -2.35 12.63 9.43
CA THR A 108 -1.03 13.25 9.64
C THR A 108 -1.08 14.32 10.74
N HIS A 109 0.08 14.88 11.04
CA HIS A 109 0.29 16.00 11.94
C HIS A 109 1.14 17.08 11.25
N PRO A 110 0.91 18.39 11.50
CA PRO A 110 1.68 19.48 10.86
C PRO A 110 3.20 19.31 10.92
N ASP A 111 3.73 18.74 12.00
CA ASP A 111 5.18 18.48 12.15
C ASP A 111 5.75 17.55 11.06
N ASN A 112 4.94 16.67 10.47
CA ASN A 112 5.34 15.80 9.36
C ASN A 112 5.24 16.46 7.99
N ILE A 113 4.54 17.60 7.88
CA ILE A 113 4.20 18.25 6.61
C ILE A 113 4.62 19.73 6.56
N GLY A 114 5.70 20.07 7.29
CA GLY A 114 6.30 21.41 7.24
C GLY A 114 5.49 22.51 7.93
N GLY A 115 4.64 22.15 8.89
CA GLY A 115 3.76 23.08 9.62
C GLY A 115 2.45 23.39 8.90
N GLU A 116 2.19 22.78 7.76
CA GLU A 116 0.96 22.95 6.98
C GLU A 116 -0.24 22.26 7.64
N GLN A 117 -1.45 22.71 7.30
CA GLN A 117 -2.67 22.03 7.71
C GLN A 117 -2.93 20.81 6.80
N PRO A 118 -3.29 19.63 7.34
CA PRO A 118 -3.64 18.46 6.53
C PRO A 118 -4.81 18.75 5.58
N ILE A 119 -4.86 18.02 4.47
CA ILE A 119 -5.95 18.10 3.49
C ILE A 119 -6.76 16.82 3.47
N SER A 120 -8.05 16.91 3.12
CA SER A 120 -8.95 15.76 3.04
C SER A 120 -10.10 16.06 2.08
N SER A 121 -10.95 15.05 1.84
CA SER A 121 -12.25 15.23 1.16
C SER A 121 -13.11 16.28 1.86
N SER A 122 -13.09 16.30 3.20
CA SER A 122 -13.90 17.16 4.07
C SER A 122 -13.13 17.59 5.32
N ALA A 123 -13.56 18.68 5.95
CA ALA A 123 -13.04 19.14 7.25
C ALA A 123 -13.55 18.25 8.41
N LEU A 124 -13.16 16.97 8.40
CA LEU A 124 -13.53 15.96 9.39
C LEU A 124 -12.26 15.31 9.93
N LYS A 125 -11.94 15.54 11.21
CA LYS A 125 -10.83 14.86 11.89
C LYS A 125 -11.03 13.34 11.89
N ALA A 126 -9.94 12.57 11.80
CA ALA A 126 -10.01 11.13 12.04
C ALA A 126 -10.01 10.86 13.55
N GLU A 127 -11.15 10.40 14.07
CA GLU A 127 -11.35 10.21 15.51
C GLU A 127 -10.56 9.02 16.05
N ASN A 128 -9.93 9.19 17.21
CA ASN A 128 -9.08 8.19 17.88
C ASN A 128 -7.89 7.68 17.04
N VAL A 129 -7.44 8.46 16.06
CA VAL A 129 -6.29 8.13 15.21
C VAL A 129 -5.05 8.88 15.68
N LYS A 130 -3.94 8.16 15.75
CA LYS A 130 -2.61 8.70 16.03
C LYS A 130 -1.66 8.43 14.88
N VAL A 131 -0.74 9.36 14.69
CA VAL A 131 0.45 9.17 13.86
C VAL A 131 1.69 9.34 14.74
N PHE A 132 2.88 9.21 14.16
CA PHE A 132 4.11 9.54 14.88
C PHE A 132 4.94 10.56 14.12
N ILE A 133 5.59 11.43 14.90
CA ILE A 133 6.45 12.53 14.45
C ILE A 133 7.88 12.30 14.96
N ASP A 134 8.83 13.00 14.36
CA ASP A 134 10.17 13.13 14.91
C ASP A 134 10.14 14.19 16.02
N ASN A 135 10.39 13.77 17.26
CA ASN A 135 10.43 14.64 18.43
C ASN A 135 11.87 14.97 18.89
N GLY A 136 12.86 14.73 18.04
CA GLY A 136 14.29 14.89 18.34
C GLY A 136 14.91 13.71 19.09
N THR A 137 14.22 12.57 19.15
CA THR A 137 14.74 11.30 19.70
C THR A 137 14.74 10.21 18.63
N ASP A 138 15.46 9.11 18.88
CA ASP A 138 15.51 7.97 17.96
C ASP A 138 14.22 7.10 17.98
N GLU A 139 13.21 7.49 18.78
CA GLU A 139 11.97 6.73 19.02
C GLU A 139 10.73 7.47 18.45
N PRO A 140 9.73 6.76 17.90
CA PRO A 140 8.51 7.38 17.37
C PRO A 140 7.73 8.20 18.41
N GLY A 141 7.56 9.50 18.16
CA GLY A 141 6.72 10.38 18.99
C GLY A 141 5.25 10.32 18.59
N PHE A 142 4.43 9.50 19.25
CA PHE A 142 3.01 9.38 18.92
C PHE A 142 2.19 10.63 19.30
N VAL A 143 1.44 11.16 18.35
CA VAL A 143 0.58 12.33 18.49
C VAL A 143 -0.78 12.10 17.86
N ASP A 144 -1.80 12.79 18.37
CA ASP A 144 -3.13 12.79 17.74
C ASP A 144 -3.08 13.51 16.40
N VAL A 145 -3.86 13.04 15.43
CA VAL A 145 -4.08 13.80 14.18
C VAL A 145 -4.85 15.09 14.46
N VAL A 146 -4.71 16.06 13.55
CA VAL A 146 -5.41 17.34 13.63
C VAL A 146 -6.57 17.41 12.63
N GLU A 147 -7.44 18.41 12.77
CA GLU A 147 -8.53 18.64 11.81
C GLU A 147 -7.97 19.07 10.45
N PRO A 148 -8.32 18.38 9.36
CA PRO A 148 -7.90 18.77 8.02
C PRO A 148 -8.71 19.96 7.51
N ARG A 149 -8.21 20.64 6.48
CA ARG A 149 -9.05 21.47 5.61
C ARG A 149 -9.64 20.64 4.47
N GLU A 150 -10.84 20.99 4.05
CA GLU A 150 -11.44 20.46 2.83
C GLU A 150 -10.64 20.89 1.59
N MET A 151 -10.35 19.95 0.68
CA MET A 151 -9.67 20.22 -0.58
C MET A 151 -10.53 21.06 -1.53
N THR A 152 -9.94 22.08 -2.14
CA THR A 152 -10.54 22.78 -3.28
C THR A 152 -10.37 21.98 -4.57
N LYS A 153 -10.99 22.41 -5.66
CA LYS A 153 -10.79 21.79 -6.98
C LYS A 153 -9.35 21.93 -7.47
N GLU A 154 -8.67 23.01 -7.09
CA GLU A 154 -7.25 23.24 -7.39
C GLU A 154 -6.36 22.26 -6.61
N ASP A 155 -6.66 22.01 -5.33
CA ASP A 155 -5.94 20.98 -4.56
C ASP A 155 -6.11 19.60 -5.21
N ILE A 156 -7.33 19.24 -5.62
CA ILE A 156 -7.62 17.96 -6.28
C ILE A 156 -6.77 17.82 -7.55
N LYS A 157 -6.79 18.82 -8.44
CA LYS A 157 -5.98 18.80 -9.66
C LYS A 157 -4.48 18.71 -9.37
N ALA A 158 -3.99 19.43 -8.37
CA ALA A 158 -2.59 19.39 -7.97
C ALA A 158 -2.20 18.00 -7.45
N VAL A 159 -3.04 17.35 -6.64
CA VAL A 159 -2.76 16.00 -6.13
C VAL A 159 -2.83 14.95 -7.25
N VAL A 160 -3.75 15.06 -8.21
CA VAL A 160 -3.75 14.18 -9.40
C VAL A 160 -2.43 14.29 -10.15
N GLU A 161 -1.93 15.51 -10.39
CA GLU A 161 -0.63 15.69 -11.06
C GLU A 161 0.54 15.17 -10.21
N GLN A 162 0.49 15.32 -8.88
CA GLN A 162 1.50 14.74 -7.99
C GLN A 162 1.54 13.21 -8.08
N TYR A 163 0.39 12.54 -8.15
CA TYR A 163 0.35 11.08 -8.36
C TYR A 163 0.90 10.70 -9.73
N ARG A 164 0.52 11.44 -10.77
CA ARG A 164 1.01 11.24 -12.13
C ARG A 164 2.54 11.35 -12.19
N GLN A 165 3.10 12.40 -11.60
CA GLN A 165 4.55 12.62 -11.55
C GLN A 165 5.25 11.57 -10.69
N ALA A 166 4.69 11.21 -9.53
CA ALA A 166 5.24 10.16 -8.68
C ALA A 166 5.27 8.78 -9.38
N ALA A 167 4.29 8.49 -10.25
CA ALA A 167 4.32 7.29 -11.09
C ALA A 167 5.47 7.31 -12.09
N LEU A 168 5.74 8.45 -12.75
CA LEU A 168 6.91 8.60 -13.61
C LEU A 168 8.23 8.44 -12.83
N ASN A 169 8.31 9.07 -11.66
CA ASN A 169 9.48 9.00 -10.78
C ASN A 169 9.74 7.56 -10.32
N ALA A 170 8.70 6.76 -10.06
CA ALA A 170 8.84 5.34 -9.73
C ALA A 170 9.44 4.54 -10.90
N ILE A 171 8.99 4.79 -12.13
CA ILE A 171 9.59 4.14 -13.31
C ILE A 171 11.03 4.59 -13.53
N GLU A 172 11.35 5.86 -13.32
CA GLU A 172 12.73 6.38 -13.36
C GLU A 172 13.62 5.74 -12.29
N ALA A 173 13.08 5.54 -11.09
CA ALA A 173 13.74 4.81 -10.02
C ALA A 173 13.89 3.32 -10.32
N GLY A 174 13.34 2.78 -11.41
CA GLY A 174 13.50 1.38 -11.81
C GLY A 174 12.49 0.42 -11.19
N PHE A 175 11.36 0.91 -10.65
CA PHE A 175 10.28 0.01 -10.26
C PHE A 175 9.61 -0.64 -11.47
N ASP A 176 9.12 -1.86 -11.29
CA ASP A 176 8.38 -2.61 -12.33
C ASP A 176 6.97 -2.05 -12.55
N GLY A 177 6.44 -1.34 -11.56
CA GLY A 177 5.16 -0.64 -11.60
C GLY A 177 4.86 0.08 -10.29
N ILE A 178 3.62 0.50 -10.13
CA ILE A 178 3.15 1.21 -8.94
C ILE A 178 1.89 0.57 -8.36
N GLU A 179 1.70 0.74 -7.06
CA GLU A 179 0.44 0.53 -6.37
C GLU A 179 -0.12 1.87 -5.89
N LEU A 180 -1.33 2.20 -6.28
CA LEU A 180 -2.06 3.31 -5.67
C LEU A 180 -2.56 2.92 -4.29
N HIS A 181 -2.15 3.66 -3.24
CA HIS A 181 -2.75 3.47 -1.92
C HIS A 181 -4.09 4.20 -1.80
N ALA A 182 -5.21 3.50 -2.07
CA ALA A 182 -6.58 3.97 -1.91
C ALA A 182 -7.34 3.21 -0.80
N ALA A 183 -6.62 2.90 0.29
CA ALA A 183 -7.03 2.00 1.35
C ALA A 183 -6.68 2.58 2.74
N ASN A 184 -7.03 1.86 3.80
CA ASN A 184 -6.63 2.09 5.19
C ASN A 184 -6.86 3.54 5.65
N GLY A 185 -7.93 4.18 5.18
CA GLY A 185 -8.35 5.50 5.61
C GLY A 185 -7.49 6.68 5.13
N TYR A 186 -6.60 6.50 4.16
CA TYR A 186 -5.80 7.58 3.57
C TYR A 186 -6.56 8.39 2.51
N LEU A 187 -5.91 9.34 1.85
CA LEU A 187 -6.57 10.44 1.13
C LEU A 187 -7.68 9.96 0.19
N ILE A 188 -7.38 9.04 -0.72
CA ILE A 188 -8.38 8.56 -1.69
C ILE A 188 -9.51 7.81 -0.98
N ASN A 189 -9.19 7.03 0.07
CA ASN A 189 -10.19 6.34 0.88
C ASN A 189 -11.12 7.34 1.61
N GLN A 190 -10.62 8.51 1.99
CA GLN A 190 -11.41 9.60 2.59
C GLN A 190 -12.43 10.20 1.61
N PHE A 191 -12.18 10.13 0.30
CA PHE A 191 -13.18 10.45 -0.73
C PHE A 191 -14.15 9.29 -0.96
N ILE A 192 -13.64 8.05 -0.97
CA ILE A 192 -14.43 6.85 -1.22
C ILE A 192 -15.49 6.65 -0.15
N ASP A 193 -15.14 6.67 1.13
CA ASP A 193 -16.04 6.22 2.20
C ASP A 193 -17.08 7.30 2.60
N SER A 194 -18.37 6.95 2.65
CA SER A 194 -19.47 7.90 2.84
C SER A 194 -19.37 8.74 4.12
N GLU A 195 -18.93 8.14 5.23
CA GLU A 195 -18.88 8.85 6.53
C GLU A 195 -17.62 9.73 6.69
N ALA A 196 -16.69 9.66 5.73
CA ALA A 196 -15.52 10.53 5.66
C ALA A 196 -15.67 11.67 4.65
N ASN A 197 -16.70 11.64 3.79
CA ASN A 197 -16.90 12.58 2.70
C ASN A 197 -18.29 13.23 2.76
N ASN A 198 -18.35 14.45 3.32
CA ASN A 198 -19.57 15.27 3.39
C ASN A 198 -19.63 16.35 2.30
N ARG A 199 -18.82 16.24 1.25
CA ARG A 199 -18.80 17.20 0.14
C ARG A 199 -20.16 17.26 -0.57
N THR A 200 -20.48 18.45 -1.08
CA THR A 200 -21.73 18.71 -1.82
C THR A 200 -21.51 18.99 -3.31
N ASP A 201 -20.26 18.92 -3.76
CA ASP A 201 -19.89 19.08 -5.16
C ASP A 201 -19.78 17.72 -5.90
N GLU A 202 -19.17 17.72 -7.09
CA GLU A 202 -19.02 16.53 -7.93
C GLU A 202 -18.11 15.43 -7.34
N TYR A 203 -17.49 15.66 -6.17
CA TYR A 203 -16.63 14.70 -5.48
C TYR A 203 -17.29 14.10 -4.21
N GLY A 204 -18.56 14.38 -3.92
CA GLY A 204 -19.29 13.80 -2.79
C GLY A 204 -20.77 13.47 -3.06
N GLY A 205 -21.41 12.89 -2.05
CA GLY A 205 -22.80 12.44 -2.11
C GLY A 205 -22.98 11.06 -2.73
N SER A 206 -23.11 10.97 -4.05
CA SER A 206 -23.34 9.70 -4.75
C SER A 206 -22.09 8.80 -4.76
N ILE A 207 -22.27 7.47 -4.94
CA ILE A 207 -21.13 6.56 -5.15
C ILE A 207 -20.28 7.00 -6.34
N GLU A 208 -20.91 7.41 -7.45
CA GLU A 208 -20.18 7.91 -8.63
C GLU A 208 -19.27 9.10 -8.28
N ASN A 209 -19.79 10.07 -7.54
CA ASN A 209 -19.02 11.25 -7.14
C ASN A 209 -17.91 10.91 -6.14
N ARG A 210 -18.18 10.04 -5.15
CA ARG A 210 -17.18 9.57 -4.18
C ARG A 210 -16.03 8.82 -4.86
N LEU A 211 -16.32 8.08 -5.92
CA LEU A 211 -15.32 7.36 -6.72
C LEU A 211 -14.63 8.23 -7.79
N ARG A 212 -15.09 9.46 -8.02
CA ARG A 212 -14.57 10.34 -9.07
C ARG A 212 -13.08 10.62 -8.89
N PHE A 213 -12.66 10.96 -7.69
CA PHE A 213 -11.24 11.24 -7.40
C PHE A 213 -10.35 10.00 -7.59
N LEU A 214 -10.82 8.81 -7.20
CA LEU A 214 -10.12 7.55 -7.49
C LEU A 214 -9.94 7.37 -9.01
N GLY A 215 -11.01 7.58 -9.79
CA GLY A 215 -10.97 7.47 -11.24
C GLY A 215 -9.97 8.43 -11.89
N GLU A 216 -10.01 9.71 -11.52
CA GLU A 216 -9.11 10.75 -12.04
C GLU A 216 -7.63 10.44 -11.74
N VAL A 217 -7.32 9.98 -10.53
CA VAL A 217 -5.95 9.59 -10.15
C VAL A 217 -5.48 8.37 -10.94
N VAL A 218 -6.32 7.32 -11.04
CA VAL A 218 -5.98 6.10 -11.78
C VAL A 218 -5.79 6.40 -13.27
N GLU A 219 -6.68 7.18 -13.88
CA GLU A 219 -6.57 7.61 -15.27
C GLU A 219 -5.24 8.30 -15.54
N ALA A 220 -4.86 9.29 -14.72
CA ALA A 220 -3.61 10.03 -14.89
C ALA A 220 -2.37 9.11 -14.79
N MET A 221 -2.35 8.17 -13.84
CA MET A 221 -1.24 7.22 -13.72
C MET A 221 -1.19 6.22 -14.89
N VAL A 222 -2.35 5.73 -15.33
CA VAL A 222 -2.46 4.85 -16.49
C VAL A 222 -1.98 5.55 -17.77
N GLU A 223 -2.32 6.82 -17.97
CA GLU A 223 -1.80 7.62 -19.08
C GLU A 223 -0.29 7.83 -19.00
N ALA A 224 0.26 7.99 -17.79
CA ALA A 224 1.68 8.24 -17.57
C ALA A 224 2.56 7.00 -17.81
N ILE A 225 2.15 5.83 -17.31
CA ILE A 225 3.00 4.62 -17.29
C ILE A 225 2.35 3.37 -17.89
N GLY A 226 1.10 3.42 -18.35
CA GLY A 226 0.39 2.27 -18.88
C GLY A 226 -0.28 1.41 -17.82
N ALA A 227 -1.45 0.86 -18.14
CA ALA A 227 -2.30 0.12 -17.19
C ALA A 227 -1.68 -1.20 -16.71
N ASP A 228 -0.78 -1.79 -17.50
CA ASP A 228 -0.03 -3.01 -17.18
C ASP A 228 1.00 -2.82 -16.05
N ARG A 229 1.20 -1.58 -15.58
CA ARG A 229 2.10 -1.22 -14.49
C ARG A 229 1.40 -0.49 -13.33
N VAL A 230 0.07 -0.40 -13.35
CA VAL A 230 -0.72 0.27 -12.29
C VAL A 230 -1.52 -0.78 -11.55
N GLY A 231 -1.25 -0.98 -10.27
CA GLY A 231 -2.11 -1.69 -9.32
C GLY A 231 -2.81 -0.71 -8.39
N VAL A 232 -3.90 -1.14 -7.75
CA VAL A 232 -4.63 -0.31 -6.77
C VAL A 232 -4.95 -1.13 -5.53
N ARG A 233 -4.77 -0.53 -4.34
CA ARG A 233 -5.13 -1.12 -3.06
C ARG A 233 -6.39 -0.50 -2.47
N LEU A 234 -7.33 -1.32 -2.00
CA LEU A 234 -8.58 -0.92 -1.35
C LEU A 234 -8.76 -1.59 0.03
N ALA A 235 -9.52 -0.95 0.93
CA ALA A 235 -9.83 -1.45 2.27
C ALA A 235 -11.35 -1.37 2.55
N PRO A 236 -12.14 -2.36 2.12
CA PRO A 236 -13.60 -2.23 2.09
C PRO A 236 -14.30 -2.21 3.45
N PHE A 237 -13.69 -2.86 4.47
CA PHE A 237 -14.36 -3.11 5.75
C PHE A 237 -13.57 -2.63 6.97
N THR A 238 -12.26 -2.43 6.84
CA THR A 238 -11.45 -1.94 7.96
C THR A 238 -11.73 -0.45 8.17
N SER A 239 -11.70 -0.02 9.43
CA SER A 239 -12.07 1.34 9.86
C SER A 239 -11.08 1.94 10.86
N LEU A 240 -9.95 1.27 11.10
CA LEU A 240 -8.93 1.67 12.09
C LEU A 240 -8.51 3.16 11.99
N ASN A 241 -8.38 3.69 10.77
CA ASN A 241 -8.00 5.08 10.51
C ASN A 241 -9.20 6.02 10.26
N GLY A 242 -10.39 5.64 10.74
CA GLY A 242 -11.55 6.51 10.87
C GLY A 242 -12.37 6.75 9.60
N THR A 243 -12.11 6.03 8.50
CA THR A 243 -13.02 6.01 7.34
C THR A 243 -14.00 4.84 7.48
N VAL A 244 -15.27 5.11 7.20
CA VAL A 244 -16.36 4.14 7.28
C VAL A 244 -17.30 4.41 6.11
N ASP A 245 -17.67 3.37 5.38
CA ASP A 245 -18.69 3.46 4.33
C ASP A 245 -20.01 2.85 4.81
N ALA A 246 -21.13 3.49 4.48
CA ALA A 246 -22.46 3.02 4.84
C ALA A 246 -22.90 1.80 4.01
N THR A 247 -22.37 1.63 2.80
CA THR A 247 -22.74 0.55 1.87
C THR A 247 -21.51 -0.12 1.23
N PRO A 248 -20.57 -0.65 2.03
CA PRO A 248 -19.24 -1.04 1.56
C PRO A 248 -19.27 -2.10 0.46
N VAL A 249 -20.23 -3.03 0.50
CA VAL A 249 -20.39 -4.03 -0.56
C VAL A 249 -20.72 -3.37 -1.89
N GLU A 250 -21.62 -2.39 -1.92
CA GLU A 250 -22.02 -1.67 -3.13
C GLU A 250 -20.89 -0.75 -3.61
N THR A 251 -20.37 0.10 -2.72
CA THR A 251 -19.30 1.06 -3.01
C THR A 251 -18.06 0.38 -3.57
N TYR A 252 -17.56 -0.69 -2.92
CA TYR A 252 -16.33 -1.34 -3.33
C TYR A 252 -16.50 -2.32 -4.51
N THR A 253 -17.71 -2.82 -4.75
CA THR A 253 -18.01 -3.53 -6.00
C THR A 253 -18.04 -2.55 -7.18
N ALA A 254 -18.59 -1.35 -6.99
CA ALA A 254 -18.55 -0.28 -7.99
C ALA A 254 -17.12 0.22 -8.23
N ALA A 255 -16.30 0.37 -7.18
CA ALA A 255 -14.89 0.70 -7.32
C ALA A 255 -14.13 -0.38 -8.10
N ALA A 256 -14.34 -1.66 -7.80
CA ALA A 256 -13.73 -2.76 -8.55
C ALA A 256 -14.13 -2.74 -10.04
N ALA A 257 -15.40 -2.45 -10.35
CA ALA A 257 -15.89 -2.32 -11.72
C ALA A 257 -15.26 -1.11 -12.44
N LEU A 258 -15.15 0.05 -11.77
CA LEU A 258 -14.48 1.24 -12.29
C LEU A 258 -13.01 0.93 -12.63
N LEU A 259 -12.29 0.32 -11.70
CA LEU A 259 -10.88 -0.05 -11.88
C LEU A 259 -10.69 -1.08 -13.01
N ASN A 260 -11.66 -1.97 -13.20
CA ASN A 260 -11.67 -2.90 -14.32
C ASN A 260 -11.78 -2.19 -15.70
N LEU A 261 -12.49 -1.06 -15.78
CA LEU A 261 -12.58 -0.27 -17.02
C LEU A 261 -11.21 0.32 -17.41
N TYR A 262 -10.43 0.74 -16.42
CA TYR A 262 -9.05 1.22 -16.62
C TYR A 262 -8.04 0.10 -16.88
N LYS A 263 -8.44 -1.17 -16.74
CA LYS A 263 -7.62 -2.36 -16.98
C LYS A 263 -6.32 -2.37 -16.16
N ILE A 264 -6.37 -1.85 -14.93
CA ILE A 264 -5.24 -1.89 -13.99
C ILE A 264 -4.75 -3.32 -13.82
N VAL A 265 -3.43 -3.50 -13.63
CA VAL A 265 -2.78 -4.82 -13.68
C VAL A 265 -3.17 -5.72 -12.51
N TYR A 266 -3.42 -5.14 -11.33
CA TYR A 266 -3.99 -5.85 -10.20
C TYR A 266 -4.89 -5.00 -9.32
N LEU A 267 -5.80 -5.65 -8.58
CA LEU A 267 -6.54 -5.09 -7.45
C LEU A 267 -6.10 -5.79 -6.17
N HIS A 268 -5.72 -5.03 -5.15
CA HIS A 268 -5.25 -5.53 -3.87
C HIS A 268 -6.22 -5.16 -2.74
N ILE A 269 -6.80 -6.16 -2.08
CA ILE A 269 -7.72 -5.99 -0.96
C ILE A 269 -6.98 -6.19 0.36
N ALA A 270 -6.98 -5.15 1.20
CA ALA A 270 -6.59 -5.25 2.61
C ALA A 270 -7.79 -5.71 3.44
N GLU A 271 -7.78 -6.97 3.91
CA GLU A 271 -8.84 -7.52 4.78
C GLU A 271 -8.65 -7.21 6.26
N VAL A 272 -7.41 -6.94 6.66
CA VAL A 272 -7.03 -6.72 8.05
C VAL A 272 -6.04 -5.59 8.13
N ASP A 273 -6.29 -4.65 9.04
CA ASP A 273 -5.34 -3.62 9.43
C ASP A 273 -5.04 -3.76 10.92
N TRP A 274 -3.79 -4.08 11.26
CA TRP A 274 -3.39 -4.48 12.62
C TRP A 274 -4.27 -5.59 13.23
N ASP A 275 -5.11 -5.22 14.20
CA ASP A 275 -6.05 -6.08 14.90
C ASP A 275 -7.50 -5.91 14.41
N ASP A 276 -7.77 -4.86 13.63
CA ASP A 276 -9.04 -4.64 12.95
C ASP A 276 -9.17 -5.65 11.79
N ALA A 277 -9.89 -6.74 12.08
CA ALA A 277 -10.07 -7.89 11.20
C ALA A 277 -11.56 -8.21 11.03
N PRO A 278 -12.34 -7.31 10.39
CA PRO A 278 -13.75 -7.54 10.15
C PRO A 278 -13.95 -8.77 9.26
N GLU A 279 -15.09 -9.45 9.43
CA GLU A 279 -15.45 -10.53 8.53
C GLU A 279 -15.66 -9.97 7.12
N THR A 280 -14.86 -10.43 6.16
CA THR A 280 -15.05 -10.13 4.74
C THR A 280 -16.00 -11.18 4.13
N PRO A 281 -17.27 -10.84 3.83
CA PRO A 281 -18.26 -11.83 3.42
C PRO A 281 -17.86 -12.53 2.12
N LYS A 282 -18.13 -13.84 2.01
CA LYS A 282 -17.89 -14.58 0.74
C LYS A 282 -18.63 -13.97 -0.44
N THR A 283 -19.85 -13.46 -0.21
CA THR A 283 -20.65 -12.77 -1.22
C THR A 283 -19.95 -11.53 -1.76
N PHE A 284 -19.26 -10.77 -0.91
CA PHE A 284 -18.44 -9.63 -1.33
C PHE A 284 -17.27 -10.09 -2.20
N LYS A 285 -16.53 -11.14 -1.77
CA LYS A 285 -15.41 -11.67 -2.56
C LYS A 285 -15.85 -12.11 -3.95
N SER A 286 -16.98 -12.82 -4.05
CA SER A 286 -17.59 -13.19 -5.33
C SER A 286 -17.99 -11.98 -6.16
N ALA A 287 -18.58 -10.95 -5.55
CA ALA A 287 -18.97 -9.72 -6.24
C ALA A 287 -17.76 -8.98 -6.82
N VAL A 288 -16.69 -8.80 -6.03
CA VAL A 288 -15.44 -8.18 -6.48
C VAL A 288 -14.77 -9.01 -7.58
N ARG A 289 -14.70 -10.33 -7.43
CA ARG A 289 -14.13 -11.22 -8.46
C ARG A 289 -14.90 -11.15 -9.78
N ASN A 290 -16.23 -10.93 -9.73
CA ASN A 290 -17.05 -10.73 -10.93
C ASN A 290 -16.90 -9.31 -11.52
N ALA A 291 -16.73 -8.29 -10.68
CA ALA A 291 -16.58 -6.91 -11.11
C ALA A 291 -15.19 -6.60 -11.71
N TYR A 292 -14.15 -7.25 -11.19
CA TYR A 292 -12.77 -7.06 -11.62
C TYR A 292 -12.18 -8.37 -12.16
N GLN A 293 -11.61 -8.35 -13.36
CA GLN A 293 -11.16 -9.53 -14.10
C GLN A 293 -9.63 -9.65 -14.24
N GLY A 294 -8.86 -8.71 -13.69
CA GLY A 294 -7.39 -8.78 -13.64
C GLY A 294 -6.87 -9.59 -12.46
N VAL A 295 -5.59 -9.43 -12.09
CA VAL A 295 -5.00 -10.15 -10.96
C VAL A 295 -5.56 -9.63 -9.63
N LEU A 296 -6.13 -10.50 -8.83
CA LEU A 296 -6.69 -10.14 -7.52
C LEU A 296 -5.74 -10.60 -6.41
N ILE A 297 -5.42 -9.69 -5.49
CA ILE A 297 -4.51 -9.92 -4.35
C ILE A 297 -5.29 -9.70 -3.06
N TYR A 298 -5.16 -10.59 -2.10
CA TYR A 298 -5.72 -10.41 -0.75
C TYR A 298 -4.61 -10.46 0.30
N ALA A 299 -4.65 -9.55 1.27
CA ALA A 299 -3.74 -9.56 2.41
C ALA A 299 -4.51 -9.34 3.73
N GLY A 300 -4.22 -10.15 4.75
CA GLY A 300 -4.81 -10.00 6.07
C GLY A 300 -4.98 -11.32 6.84
N LYS A 301 -4.14 -11.55 7.85
CA LYS A 301 -4.14 -12.76 8.71
C LYS A 301 -4.27 -14.08 7.90
N TYR A 302 -3.58 -14.15 6.75
CA TYR A 302 -3.44 -15.39 5.99
C TYR A 302 -2.28 -16.20 6.55
N ASP A 303 -2.51 -17.50 6.72
CA ASP A 303 -1.47 -18.52 6.83
C ASP A 303 -1.32 -19.27 5.49
N SER A 304 -0.39 -20.21 5.42
CA SER A 304 -0.10 -20.97 4.20
C SER A 304 -1.31 -21.78 3.71
N GLU A 305 -2.06 -22.40 4.62
CA GLU A 305 -3.19 -23.27 4.29
C GLU A 305 -4.38 -22.45 3.75
N ARG A 306 -4.76 -21.38 4.47
CA ARG A 306 -5.81 -20.45 4.05
C ARG A 306 -5.45 -19.76 2.74
N GLY A 307 -4.16 -19.42 2.55
CA GLY A 307 -3.66 -18.81 1.34
C GLY A 307 -3.75 -19.73 0.13
N GLU A 308 -3.21 -20.95 0.26
CA GLU A 308 -3.28 -21.97 -0.79
C GLU A 308 -4.73 -22.28 -1.17
N LYS A 309 -5.60 -22.48 -0.18
CA LYS A 309 -7.01 -22.76 -0.41
C LYS A 309 -7.71 -21.63 -1.16
N ALA A 310 -7.48 -20.37 -0.77
CA ALA A 310 -8.10 -19.22 -1.43
C ALA A 310 -7.68 -19.11 -2.92
N VAL A 311 -6.43 -19.43 -3.22
CA VAL A 311 -5.92 -19.46 -4.61
C VAL A 311 -6.49 -20.66 -5.38
N ALA A 312 -6.51 -21.85 -4.78
CA ALA A 312 -7.03 -23.05 -5.42
C ALA A 312 -8.54 -22.97 -5.71
N GLU A 313 -9.30 -22.26 -4.88
CA GLU A 313 -10.74 -22.03 -5.04
C GLU A 313 -11.07 -20.86 -5.98
N GLY A 314 -10.05 -20.15 -6.52
CA GLY A 314 -10.25 -19.01 -7.42
C GLY A 314 -10.83 -17.75 -6.74
N ILE A 315 -10.72 -17.66 -5.41
CA ILE A 315 -11.16 -16.49 -4.63
C ILE A 315 -10.19 -15.32 -4.86
N THR A 316 -8.90 -15.62 -4.95
CA THR A 316 -7.82 -14.66 -5.18
C THR A 316 -6.78 -15.30 -6.10
N ASP A 317 -6.01 -14.48 -6.80
CA ASP A 317 -4.92 -14.97 -7.64
C ASP A 317 -3.59 -14.97 -6.87
N MET A 318 -3.43 -14.05 -5.91
CA MET A 318 -2.24 -13.98 -5.06
C MET A 318 -2.60 -13.64 -3.61
N VAL A 319 -1.67 -13.91 -2.68
CA VAL A 319 -1.86 -13.69 -1.24
C VAL A 319 -0.68 -12.93 -0.63
N GLY A 320 -0.98 -11.85 0.09
CA GLY A 320 -0.03 -11.03 0.80
C GLY A 320 0.17 -11.44 2.26
N PHE A 321 1.43 -11.57 2.68
CA PHE A 321 1.82 -11.96 4.04
C PHE A 321 2.64 -10.86 4.73
N GLY A 322 2.01 -9.91 5.43
CA GLY A 322 2.72 -8.76 6.02
C GLY A 322 3.66 -9.14 7.18
N ARG A 323 3.13 -9.17 8.42
CA ARG A 323 3.90 -9.51 9.63
C ARG A 323 4.82 -10.75 9.48
N PRO A 324 4.40 -11.84 8.80
CA PRO A 324 5.32 -12.95 8.51
C PRO A 324 6.56 -12.55 7.71
N PHE A 325 6.43 -11.74 6.65
CA PHE A 325 7.61 -11.28 5.88
C PHE A 325 8.52 -10.36 6.69
N VAL A 326 8.03 -9.63 7.70
CA VAL A 326 8.90 -8.82 8.56
C VAL A 326 9.99 -9.70 9.19
N ALA A 327 9.61 -10.83 9.78
CA ALA A 327 10.53 -11.67 10.54
C ALA A 327 11.14 -12.85 9.77
N ASN A 328 10.70 -13.09 8.54
CA ASN A 328 11.09 -14.27 7.75
C ASN A 328 11.48 -13.82 6.33
N PRO A 329 12.75 -13.46 6.07
CA PRO A 329 13.18 -13.04 4.73
C PRO A 329 12.99 -14.14 3.66
N ASP A 330 13.08 -15.40 4.10
CA ASP A 330 12.90 -16.63 3.34
C ASP A 330 11.47 -17.20 3.44
N LEU A 331 10.46 -16.38 3.72
CA LEU A 331 9.08 -16.84 3.97
C LEU A 331 8.55 -17.83 2.92
N PRO A 332 8.72 -17.63 1.59
CA PRO A 332 8.31 -18.62 0.59
C PRO A 332 8.95 -20.00 0.81
N ALA A 333 10.24 -20.06 1.11
CA ALA A 333 10.93 -21.33 1.37
C ALA A 333 10.39 -22.01 2.65
N ARG A 334 10.09 -21.23 3.68
CA ARG A 334 9.48 -21.77 4.91
C ARG A 334 8.09 -22.33 4.65
N ILE A 335 7.25 -21.61 3.91
CA ILE A 335 5.91 -22.08 3.52
C ILE A 335 6.02 -23.36 2.68
N GLN A 336 6.96 -23.43 1.74
CA GLN A 336 7.12 -24.58 0.84
C GLN A 336 7.49 -25.86 1.60
N ASN A 337 8.35 -25.74 2.63
CA ASN A 337 8.90 -26.86 3.37
C ASN A 337 8.19 -27.12 4.71
N GLY A 338 7.22 -26.27 5.09
CA GLY A 338 6.55 -26.35 6.39
C GLY A 338 7.47 -26.02 7.58
N TYR A 339 8.46 -25.14 7.37
CA TYR A 339 9.37 -24.70 8.44
C TYR A 339 8.69 -23.70 9.39
N PRO A 340 9.10 -23.65 10.67
CA PRO A 340 8.54 -22.72 11.63
C PRO A 340 8.81 -21.25 11.24
N LEU A 341 7.79 -20.41 11.41
CA LEU A 341 7.89 -18.98 11.19
C LEU A 341 8.39 -18.27 12.46
N ALA A 342 9.40 -17.42 12.31
CA ALA A 342 9.82 -16.51 13.36
C ALA A 342 8.74 -15.44 13.61
N ALA A 343 8.64 -14.99 14.87
CA ALA A 343 7.81 -13.86 15.25
C ALA A 343 8.57 -12.54 15.04
N HIS A 344 7.84 -11.50 14.63
CA HIS A 344 8.39 -10.15 14.57
C HIS A 344 8.44 -9.51 15.96
N ASP A 345 9.36 -8.56 16.15
CA ASP A 345 9.44 -7.73 17.37
C ASP A 345 8.71 -6.41 17.11
N PRO A 346 7.53 -6.19 17.73
CA PRO A 346 6.75 -4.97 17.52
C PRO A 346 7.51 -3.69 17.85
N ASN A 347 8.49 -3.74 18.76
CA ASN A 347 9.26 -2.56 19.19
C ASN A 347 10.25 -2.06 18.13
N THR A 348 10.49 -2.85 17.08
CA THR A 348 11.44 -2.52 16.01
C THR A 348 10.76 -2.27 14.66
N LEU A 349 9.43 -2.16 14.64
CA LEU A 349 8.70 -1.97 13.38
C LEU A 349 9.02 -0.61 12.73
N PHE A 350 9.10 0.46 13.52
CA PHE A 350 9.25 1.86 13.06
C PHE A 350 10.46 2.54 13.69
N GLY A 351 11.21 3.33 12.92
CA GLY A 351 12.38 4.08 13.42
C GLY A 351 13.59 3.20 13.75
N GLY A 352 14.72 3.82 14.11
CA GLY A 352 15.98 3.10 14.35
C GLY A 352 16.68 2.66 13.06
N ALA A 353 17.49 1.60 13.14
CA ALA A 353 18.40 1.17 12.06
C ALA A 353 18.17 -0.31 11.66
N GLU A 354 19.25 -1.09 11.56
CA GLU A 354 19.26 -2.46 11.02
C GLU A 354 18.57 -3.51 11.90
N LYS A 355 18.54 -3.30 13.22
CA LYS A 355 17.94 -4.24 14.18
C LYS A 355 16.43 -4.31 13.98
N GLY A 356 15.90 -5.53 13.88
CA GLY A 356 14.50 -5.80 13.56
C GLY A 356 14.12 -5.46 12.11
N LEU A 357 15.11 -5.23 11.24
CA LEU A 357 14.93 -4.97 9.81
C LEU A 357 15.62 -6.05 8.99
N ILE A 358 16.96 -6.10 9.04
CA ILE A 358 17.80 -6.98 8.20
C ILE A 358 18.52 -8.09 8.98
N ASP A 359 18.35 -8.15 10.30
CA ASP A 359 18.99 -9.12 11.21
C ASP A 359 18.12 -10.35 11.51
N TYR A 360 16.93 -10.45 10.91
CA TYR A 360 16.13 -11.68 10.92
C TYR A 360 16.83 -12.75 10.07
N PRO A 361 17.18 -13.92 10.63
CA PRO A 361 17.93 -14.94 9.90
C PRO A 361 17.02 -15.73 8.97
N GLU A 362 17.59 -16.24 7.88
CA GLU A 362 17.01 -17.36 7.13
C GLU A 362 16.93 -18.61 8.01
N TYR A 363 16.04 -19.54 7.67
CA TYR A 363 15.94 -20.81 8.39
C TYR A 363 17.18 -21.67 8.16
N ALA A 364 17.91 -21.98 9.23
CA ALA A 364 19.00 -22.96 9.23
C ALA A 364 18.45 -24.32 9.71
N SER A 365 18.55 -25.34 8.85
CA SER A 365 18.11 -26.72 9.12
C SER A 365 19.00 -27.48 10.08
#